data_AF-A0A7W1B3W5-F1
#
_entry.id   AF-A0A7W1B3W5-F1
#
_cell.length_a   1.000
_cell.length_b   1.000
_cell.length_c   1.000
_cell.angle_alpha   90.00
_cell.angle_beta   90.00
_cell.angle_gamma   90.00
#
_symmetry.space_group_name_H-M   'P 1'
#
loop_
_entity.id
_entity.type
_entity.pdbx_description
1 polymer ?
#
loop_
_entity_poly.entity_id
_entity_poly.type
_entity_poly.pdbx_seq_one_letter_code
_entity_poly.pdbx_strand_id
1 'polypeptide(L)'
;MQYTLETWGRRQRATYKARILHTLCELAQFPGLGRERTELGEDMRSFPVGQHLIVFRVSDKELIVTRIMHSRMDVEEQLDTSG
;
A
#
# COMPACT_ATOMS: atom_id res chain seq x y z
N MET A 1 -17.46 -12.23 -0.79
CA MET A 1 -16.62 -11.79 0.35
C MET A 1 -15.21 -11.63 -0.19
N GLN A 2 -14.47 -10.53 -0.15
CA GLN A 2 -14.64 -9.17 0.35
C GLN A 2 -13.76 -8.24 -0.52
N TYR A 3 -14.26 -7.02 -0.70
CA TYR A 3 -13.65 -5.81 -1.24
C TYR A 3 -12.12 -5.67 -1.11
N THR A 4 -11.44 -5.23 -2.18
CA THR A 4 -10.43 -4.13 -2.17
C THR A 4 -9.79 -3.89 -3.55
N LEU A 5 -10.56 -3.47 -4.55
CA LEU A 5 -9.98 -2.84 -5.76
C LEU A 5 -10.74 -1.60 -6.23
N GLU A 6 -11.61 -1.06 -5.39
CA GLU A 6 -12.36 0.15 -5.69
C GLU A 6 -11.70 1.35 -5.02
N THR A 7 -10.78 1.94 -5.76
CA THR A 7 -10.78 3.38 -6.03
C THR A 7 -9.89 3.53 -7.27
N TRP A 8 -9.72 4.72 -7.79
CA TRP A 8 -8.60 5.14 -8.64
C TRP A 8 -8.97 5.55 -10.08
N GLY A 9 -9.49 6.79 -10.18
CA GLY A 9 -9.97 7.60 -11.31
C GLY A 9 -9.07 7.81 -12.55
N ARG A 10 -9.68 8.30 -13.61
CA ARG A 10 -9.22 8.08 -14.98
C ARG A 10 -8.35 9.25 -15.45
N ARG A 11 -7.04 9.05 -15.63
CA ARG A 11 -6.20 9.57 -16.76
C ARG A 11 -4.72 9.76 -16.42
N GLN A 12 -4.35 10.22 -15.22
CA GLN A 12 -2.92 10.24 -14.80
C GLN A 12 -2.49 8.92 -14.08
N ARG A 13 -3.45 8.03 -13.84
CA ARG A 13 -3.34 6.83 -12.99
C ARG A 13 -2.90 5.54 -13.70
N ALA A 14 -2.83 5.48 -15.04
CA ALA A 14 -2.59 4.20 -15.73
C ALA A 14 -1.20 3.60 -15.43
N THR A 15 -0.14 4.37 -15.65
CA THR A 15 1.25 3.94 -15.38
C THR A 15 1.51 3.75 -13.89
N TYR A 16 0.91 4.61 -13.06
CA TYR A 16 1.03 4.54 -11.60
C TYR A 16 0.34 3.29 -11.04
N LYS A 17 -0.87 3.00 -11.51
CA LYS A 17 -1.64 1.81 -11.15
C LYS A 17 -0.92 0.53 -11.58
N ALA A 18 -0.29 0.53 -12.76
CA ALA A 18 0.51 -0.61 -13.21
C ALA A 18 1.68 -0.91 -12.27
N ARG A 19 2.39 0.10 -11.76
CA ARG A 19 3.49 -0.09 -10.78
C ARG A 19 3.00 -0.68 -9.46
N ILE A 20 1.91 -0.15 -8.91
CA ILE A 20 1.31 -0.70 -7.67
C ILE A 20 0.86 -2.14 -7.90
N LEU A 21 0.16 -2.43 -8.99
CA LEU A 21 -0.31 -3.79 -9.31
C LEU A 21 0.84 -4.78 -9.52
N HIS A 22 1.89 -4.37 -10.22
CA HIS A 22 3.10 -5.19 -10.39
C HIS A 22 3.71 -5.49 -9.02
N THR A 23 3.89 -4.45 -8.19
CA THR A 23 4.44 -4.63 -6.84
C THR A 23 3.58 -5.56 -5.99
N LEU A 24 2.25 -5.44 -6.04
CA LEU A 24 1.35 -6.34 -5.32
C LEU A 24 1.49 -7.80 -5.80
N CYS A 25 1.68 -8.02 -7.10
CA CYS A 25 1.92 -9.35 -7.65
C CYS A 25 3.28 -9.92 -7.21
N GLU A 26 4.32 -9.08 -7.14
CA GLU A 26 5.62 -9.47 -6.59
C GLU A 26 5.53 -9.79 -5.10
N LEU A 27 4.81 -8.98 -4.32
CA LEU A 27 4.60 -9.22 -2.89
C LEU A 27 3.75 -10.47 -2.63
N ALA A 28 2.82 -10.82 -3.52
CA ALA A 28 2.03 -12.05 -3.43
C ALA A 28 2.89 -13.29 -3.70
N GLN A 29 3.88 -13.20 -4.59
CA GLN A 29 4.82 -14.28 -4.88
C GLN A 29 5.97 -14.36 -3.85
N PHE A 30 6.42 -13.20 -3.37
CA PHE A 30 7.55 -13.05 -2.46
C PHE A 30 7.17 -12.14 -1.28
N PRO A 31 6.34 -12.63 -0.34
CA PRO A 31 5.90 -11.86 0.83
C PRO A 31 7.05 -11.39 1.72
N GLY A 32 8.20 -12.09 1.66
CA GLY A 32 9.44 -11.73 2.34
C GLY A 32 10.06 -10.40 1.91
N LEU A 33 9.64 -9.83 0.77
CA LEU A 33 10.09 -8.50 0.32
C LEU A 33 9.56 -7.38 1.22
N GLY A 34 8.40 -7.59 1.85
CA GLY A 34 7.82 -6.65 2.81
C GLY A 34 8.60 -6.61 4.12
N ARG A 35 8.83 -5.40 4.64
CA ARG A 35 9.38 -5.23 5.98
C ARG A 35 8.34 -5.60 7.01
N GLU A 36 8.66 -6.55 7.87
CA GLU A 36 7.82 -6.91 9.02
C GLU A 36 7.66 -5.72 9.97
N ARG A 37 6.41 -5.52 10.37
CA ARG A 37 5.94 -4.45 11.25
C ARG A 37 5.18 -5.12 12.40
N THR A 38 5.90 -5.86 13.23
CA THR A 38 5.35 -6.47 14.45
C THR A 38 4.75 -5.43 15.40
N GLU A 39 5.20 -4.17 15.29
CA GLU A 39 4.63 -2.99 15.95
C GLU A 39 3.16 -2.71 15.57
N LEU A 40 2.71 -3.09 14.37
CA LEU A 40 1.34 -2.90 13.88
C LEU A 40 0.44 -4.11 14.16
N GLY A 41 1.03 -5.24 14.55
CA GLY A 41 0.34 -6.51 14.77
C GLY A 41 1.15 -7.71 14.26
N GLU A 42 0.71 -8.90 14.64
CA GLU A 42 1.31 -10.15 14.17
C GLU A 42 1.07 -10.31 12.66
N ASP A 43 2.10 -10.73 11.93
CA ASP A 43 2.10 -10.90 10.46
C ASP A 43 1.84 -9.62 9.63
N MET A 44 1.86 -8.44 10.26
CA MET A 44 1.81 -7.17 9.53
C MET A 44 3.15 -6.88 8.83
N ARG A 45 3.06 -6.51 7.56
CA ARG A 45 4.18 -6.14 6.70
C ARG A 45 3.91 -4.82 6.00
N SER A 46 4.98 -4.12 5.64
CA SER A 46 4.92 -2.88 4.88
C SER A 46 5.93 -2.84 3.75
N PHE A 47 5.55 -2.29 2.61
CA PHE A 47 6.43 -2.15 1.46
C PHE A 47 6.29 -0.78 0.80
N PRO A 48 7.39 -0.01 0.67
CA PRO A 48 7.37 1.28 0.00
C PRO A 48 7.36 1.10 -1.53
N VAL A 49 6.41 1.74 -2.21
CA VAL A 49 6.28 1.80 -3.68
C VAL A 49 6.27 3.25 -4.12
N GLY A 50 7.45 3.76 -4.51
CA GLY A 50 7.61 5.17 -4.87
C GLY A 50 7.21 6.09 -3.72
N GLN A 51 6.11 6.83 -3.90
CA GLN A 51 5.58 7.76 -2.88
C GLN A 51 4.50 7.13 -2.01
N HIS A 52 4.25 5.83 -2.08
CA HIS A 52 3.22 5.17 -1.29
C HIS A 52 3.82 4.08 -0.40
N LEU A 53 3.20 3.84 0.75
CA LEU A 53 3.51 2.74 1.65
C LEU A 53 2.32 1.78 1.64
N ILE A 54 2.55 0.56 1.15
CA ILE A 54 1.55 -0.51 1.17
C ILE A 54 1.71 -1.26 2.49
N VAL A 55 0.64 -1.32 3.27
CA VAL A 55 0.54 -2.12 4.50
C VAL A 55 -0.33 -3.32 4.20
N PHE A 56 0.21 -4.50 4.43
CA PHE A 56 -0.44 -5.77 4.09
C PHE A 56 -0.06 -6.85 5.11
N ARG A 57 -0.82 -7.93 5.13
CA ARG A 57 -0.48 -9.17 5.84
C ARG A 57 -0.60 -10.35 4.90
N VAL A 58 -0.03 -11.48 5.28
CA VAL A 58 0.06 -12.67 4.44
C VAL A 58 -0.55 -13.84 5.21
N SER A 59 -1.81 -14.14 4.90
CA SER A 59 -2.43 -15.38 5.39
C SER A 59 -2.09 -16.52 4.44
N ASP A 60 -2.09 -17.78 4.93
CA ASP A 60 -1.67 -19.05 4.28
C ASP A 60 -1.42 -19.06 2.75
N LYS A 61 -2.32 -18.48 1.93
CA LYS A 61 -2.18 -18.36 0.46
C LYS A 61 -2.56 -17.01 -0.13
N GLU A 62 -2.79 -15.99 0.69
CA GLU A 62 -3.39 -14.73 0.27
C GLU A 62 -2.67 -13.52 0.88
N LEU A 63 -2.32 -12.58 0.00
CA LEU A 63 -1.86 -11.26 0.41
C LEU A 63 -3.08 -10.36 0.64
N ILE A 64 -3.22 -9.87 1.87
CA ILE A 64 -4.33 -9.02 2.28
C ILE A 64 -3.78 -7.61 2.47
N VAL A 65 -4.10 -6.70 1.55
CA VAL A 65 -3.74 -5.29 1.66
C VAL A 65 -4.68 -4.60 2.65
N THR A 66 -4.15 -4.15 3.79
CA THR A 66 -4.93 -3.43 4.80
C THR A 66 -5.03 -1.94 4.49
N ARG A 67 -3.93 -1.32 4.02
CA ARG A 67 -3.92 0.13 3.72
C ARG A 67 -2.85 0.47 2.69
N ILE A 68 -3.12 1.46 1.84
CA ILE A 68 -2.12 2.09 0.99
C ILE A 68 -2.06 3.55 1.38
N MET A 69 -0.95 3.98 1.98
CA MET A 69 -0.73 5.35 2.44
C MET A 69 0.11 6.12 1.43
N HIS A 70 -0.18 7.40 1.20
CA HIS A 70 0.68 8.27 0.39
C HIS A 70 1.74 8.90 1.31
N SER A 71 2.99 8.46 1.19
CA SER A 71 4.14 8.91 2.00
C SER A 71 4.46 10.41 1.86
N ARG A 72 3.80 11.13 0.93
CA ARG A 72 4.04 12.56 0.66
C ARG A 72 2.82 13.46 0.74
N MET A 73 1.66 12.98 1.20
CA MET A 73 0.51 13.89 1.45
C MET A 73 0.16 14.08 2.93
N ASP A 74 0.67 13.27 3.85
CA ASP A 74 0.36 13.42 5.27
C ASP A 74 1.31 14.39 6.02
N VAL A 75 2.41 14.81 5.39
CA VAL A 75 3.36 15.79 5.98
C VAL A 75 3.02 17.23 5.58
N GLU A 76 2.22 17.44 4.53
CA GLU A 76 1.89 18.78 4.03
C GLU A 76 0.42 19.19 4.32
N GLU A 77 -0.48 18.27 4.65
CA GLU A 77 -1.87 18.58 5.08
C GLU A 77 -2.02 18.84 6.61
N GLN A 78 -0.92 19.11 7.31
CA GLN A 78 -0.93 19.66 8.67
C GLN A 78 -0.28 21.04 8.76
N LEU A 79 0.08 21.65 7.62
CA LEU A 79 0.69 22.98 7.56
C LEU A 79 -0.01 23.89 6.53
N ASP A 80 -1.33 23.86 6.46
CA ASP A 80 -2.08 25.00 5.86
C ASP A 80 -3.51 25.07 6.43
N THR A 81 -3.61 25.50 7.69
CA THR A 81 -4.78 26.25 8.15
C THR A 81 -4.26 27.38 9.03
N SER A 82 -3.57 28.31 8.39
CA SER A 82 -3.32 29.65 8.92
C SER A 82 -3.31 30.59 7.72
N GLY A 83 -4.51 31.08 7.42
CA GLY A 83 -4.80 32.14 6.47
C GLY A 83 -6.17 32.69 6.80
#